data_AF-A0AA88XJ69-F1
#
_entry.id   AF-A0AA88XJ69-F1
#
_cell.length_a   1.000
_cell.length_b   1.000
_cell.length_c   1.000
_cell.angle_alpha   90.00
_cell.angle_beta   90.00
_cell.angle_gamma   90.00
#
_symmetry.space_group_name_H-M   'P 1'
#
loop_
_entity.id
_entity.type
_entity.pdbx_description
1 polymer ?
#
loop_
_entity_poly.entity_id
_entity_poly.type
_entity_poly.pdbx_seq_one_letter_code
_entity_poly.pdbx_strand_id
1 'polypeptide(L)'
;MYNIAVLGAGIVGVSTAVNIQKKLPGAKVRVISDRFDQDTTSWGAGGIFLPTTTRIQGLDEARLKKYAKDAWDQYSSIATSELACETGIQVVSGYVLFKQEPQIPLYADYVYSFRKMTKDELERQKLSDYNYGFYVQTLVVTVKKYYPWLLKRQKDNYNLNNSNADTNSILQRCERLVPAVKVVHNYGHGSNGIILSWGSSLEALQLIISSLSSKSKL
;
A
#
# COMPACT_ATOMS: atom_id res chain seq x y z
N MET A 1 -6.22 -5.71 26.94
CA MET A 1 -6.74 -4.93 25.80
C MET A 1 -5.63 -4.01 25.32
N TYR A 2 -5.29 -4.02 24.02
CA TYR A 2 -4.15 -3.23 23.51
C TYR A 2 -4.63 -1.89 22.93
N ASN A 3 -3.98 -0.79 23.29
CA ASN A 3 -4.15 0.50 22.63
C ASN A 3 -3.04 0.68 21.61
N ILE A 4 -3.39 0.82 20.34
CA ILE A 4 -2.45 0.90 19.22
C ILE A 4 -2.71 2.18 18.44
N ALA A 5 -1.68 3.02 18.29
CA ALA A 5 -1.70 4.20 17.45
C ALA A 5 -0.93 3.92 16.15
N VAL A 6 -1.56 4.16 15.00
CA VAL A 6 -0.92 4.11 13.68
C VAL A 6 -0.68 5.53 13.21
N LEU A 7 0.58 5.90 12.97
CA LEU A 7 0.93 7.24 12.50
C LEU A 7 0.85 7.33 10.98
N GLY A 8 0.10 8.32 10.50
CA GLY A 8 -0.10 8.63 9.09
C GLY A 8 -1.37 8.00 8.52
N ALA A 9 -2.21 8.84 7.90
CA ALA A 9 -3.44 8.41 7.25
C ALA A 9 -3.30 8.29 5.73
N GLY A 10 -2.08 8.06 5.21
CA GLY A 10 -1.91 7.60 3.83
C GLY A 10 -2.39 6.15 3.67
N ILE A 11 -2.48 5.66 2.42
CA ILE A 11 -3.00 4.32 2.14
C ILE A 11 -2.26 3.21 2.90
N VAL A 12 -0.94 3.35 3.11
CA VAL A 12 -0.11 2.39 3.86
C VAL A 12 -0.55 2.33 5.33
N GLY A 13 -0.68 3.49 5.99
CA GLY A 13 -1.10 3.56 7.38
C GLY A 13 -2.54 3.07 7.58
N VAL A 14 -3.46 3.43 6.69
CA VAL A 14 -4.85 2.95 6.75
C VAL A 14 -4.92 1.43 6.53
N SER A 15 -4.15 0.89 5.57
CA SER A 15 -4.04 -0.57 5.35
C SER A 15 -3.52 -1.29 6.59
N THR A 16 -2.49 -0.73 7.25
CA THR A 16 -1.97 -1.22 8.52
C THR A 16 -3.02 -1.21 9.62
N ALA A 17 -3.74 -0.11 9.82
CA ALA A 17 -4.77 -0.04 10.84
C ALA A 17 -5.88 -1.09 10.63
N VAL A 18 -6.34 -1.26 9.38
CA VAL A 18 -7.37 -2.25 9.02
C VAL A 18 -6.87 -3.67 9.28
N ASN A 19 -5.64 -4.01 8.88
CA ASN A 19 -5.10 -5.34 9.09
C ASN A 19 -4.88 -5.66 10.58
N ILE A 20 -4.44 -4.69 11.38
CA ILE A 20 -4.36 -4.83 12.84
C ILE A 20 -5.75 -5.10 13.42
N GLN A 21 -6.74 -4.28 13.08
CA GLN A 21 -8.09 -4.40 13.62
C GLN A 21 -8.76 -5.73 13.22
N LYS A 22 -8.53 -6.21 12.00
CA LYS A 22 -9.02 -7.50 11.51
C LYS A 22 -8.41 -8.67 12.28
N LYS A 23 -7.12 -8.62 12.60
CA LYS A 23 -6.40 -9.72 13.24
C LYS A 23 -6.48 -9.69 14.78
N LEU A 24 -6.63 -8.50 15.35
CA LEU A 24 -6.71 -8.26 16.80
C LEU A 24 -8.04 -7.55 17.14
N PRO A 25 -9.18 -8.25 17.12
CA PRO A 25 -10.51 -7.64 17.31
C PRO A 25 -10.70 -6.96 18.67
N GLY A 26 -9.92 -7.35 19.69
CA GLY A 26 -9.92 -6.72 21.02
C GLY A 26 -8.92 -5.56 21.18
N ALA A 27 -8.20 -5.17 20.12
CA ALA A 27 -7.31 -4.01 20.16
C ALA A 27 -8.08 -2.73 19.79
N LYS A 28 -7.85 -1.65 20.54
CA LYS A 28 -8.29 -0.32 20.17
C LYS A 28 -7.24 0.31 19.26
N VAL A 29 -7.55 0.39 17.97
CA VAL A 29 -6.64 0.91 16.94
C VAL A 29 -7.07 2.30 16.54
N ARG A 30 -6.16 3.27 16.62
CA ARG A 30 -6.40 4.66 16.25
C ARG A 30 -5.42 5.11 15.18
N VAL A 31 -5.91 5.66 14.08
CA VAL A 31 -5.07 6.36 13.10
C VAL A 31 -4.91 7.81 13.54
N ILE A 32 -3.67 8.28 13.59
CA ILE A 32 -3.29 9.64 13.97
C ILE A 32 -2.52 10.27 12.82
N SER A 33 -3.01 11.39 12.28
CA SER A 33 -2.41 12.07 11.14
C SER A 33 -2.77 13.56 11.15
N ASP A 34 -1.92 14.40 10.58
CA ASP A 34 -2.19 15.81 10.31
C ASP A 34 -3.03 16.01 9.04
N ARG A 35 -3.03 15.01 8.14
CA ARG A 35 -3.75 15.01 6.87
C ARG A 35 -4.55 13.74 6.68
N PHE A 36 -5.73 13.85 6.09
CA PHE A 36 -6.63 12.76 5.71
C PHE A 36 -7.14 12.99 4.29
N ASP A 37 -7.74 11.94 3.70
CA ASP A 37 -8.45 12.03 2.42
C ASP A 37 -7.60 12.72 1.34
N GLN A 38 -8.11 13.81 0.78
CA GLN A 38 -7.54 14.57 -0.32
C GLN A 38 -6.21 15.27 -0.01
N ASP A 39 -5.91 15.46 1.27
CA ASP A 39 -4.69 16.14 1.71
C ASP A 39 -3.51 15.16 1.82
N THR A 40 -3.75 13.86 1.59
CA THR A 40 -2.69 12.83 1.58
C THR A 40 -2.02 12.72 0.21
N THR A 41 -0.73 12.38 0.19
CA THR A 41 -0.02 12.04 -1.06
C THR A 41 -0.69 10.89 -1.81
N SER A 42 -1.32 9.97 -1.10
CA SER A 42 -2.03 8.83 -1.70
C SER A 42 -3.15 9.29 -2.63
N TRP A 43 -3.84 10.40 -2.33
CA TRP A 43 -4.97 10.88 -3.14
C TRP A 43 -4.60 11.25 -4.58
N GLY A 44 -3.36 11.69 -4.80
CA GLY A 44 -2.82 12.03 -6.12
C GLY A 44 -2.21 10.86 -6.89
N ALA A 45 -2.20 9.64 -6.33
CA ALA A 45 -1.52 8.51 -6.97
C ALA A 45 -2.29 7.98 -8.19
N GLY A 46 -1.56 7.64 -9.26
CA GLY A 46 -2.13 7.09 -10.50
C GLY A 46 -2.68 5.66 -10.37
N GLY A 47 -2.26 4.91 -9.34
CA GLY A 47 -2.88 3.64 -8.95
C GLY A 47 -2.66 2.43 -9.86
N ILE A 48 -1.91 2.57 -10.96
CA ILE A 48 -1.58 1.45 -11.85
C ILE A 48 -0.62 0.50 -11.10
N PHE A 49 -0.95 -0.79 -11.09
CA PHE A 49 -0.15 -1.82 -10.45
C PHE A 49 1.02 -2.23 -11.36
N LEU A 50 2.13 -1.49 -11.26
CA LEU A 50 3.39 -1.80 -11.94
C LEU A 50 4.53 -1.55 -10.94
N PRO A 51 4.79 -2.49 -10.00
CA PRO A 51 5.83 -2.29 -9.00
C PRO A 51 7.18 -2.11 -9.67
N THR A 52 7.87 -1.05 -9.28
CA THR A 52 9.18 -0.70 -9.80
C THR A 52 10.28 -1.23 -8.88
N THR A 53 11.40 -1.66 -9.46
CA THR A 53 12.59 -2.10 -8.71
C THR A 53 13.43 -0.93 -8.19
N THR A 54 12.95 0.32 -8.27
CA THR A 54 13.64 1.47 -7.68
C THR A 54 13.95 1.17 -6.22
N ARG A 55 15.24 1.27 -5.86
CA ARG A 55 15.77 0.88 -4.55
C ARG A 55 15.07 1.67 -3.44
N ILE A 56 14.02 1.09 -2.87
CA ILE A 56 13.48 1.53 -1.60
C ILE A 56 14.55 1.22 -0.56
N GLN A 57 15.10 2.25 0.08
CA GLN A 57 16.20 2.09 1.03
C GLN A 57 15.79 1.12 2.15
N GLY A 58 16.59 0.07 2.37
CA GLY A 58 16.34 -0.93 3.41
C GLY A 58 15.33 -2.02 3.03
N LEU A 59 14.87 -2.08 1.79
CA LEU A 59 14.01 -3.15 1.27
C LEU A 59 14.75 -3.96 0.22
N ASP A 60 15.07 -5.21 0.55
CA ASP A 60 15.64 -6.16 -0.41
C ASP A 60 14.59 -6.62 -1.44
N GLU A 61 15.06 -7.22 -2.54
CA GLU A 61 14.22 -7.64 -3.66
C GLU A 61 13.21 -8.72 -3.26
N ALA A 62 13.58 -9.64 -2.35
CA ALA A 62 12.70 -10.72 -1.91
C ALA A 62 11.51 -10.18 -1.10
N ARG A 63 11.76 -9.26 -0.18
CA ARG A 63 10.72 -8.56 0.59
C ARG A 63 9.88 -7.66 -0.30
N LEU A 64 10.49 -6.93 -1.24
CA LEU A 64 9.75 -6.14 -2.23
C LEU A 64 8.78 -7.02 -3.04
N LYS A 65 9.27 -8.13 -3.59
CA LYS A 65 8.46 -9.07 -4.35
C LYS A 65 7.35 -9.67 -3.49
N LYS A 66 7.64 -10.01 -2.24
CA LYS A 66 6.63 -10.48 -1.29
C LYS A 66 5.53 -9.44 -1.05
N TYR A 67 5.90 -8.19 -0.77
CA TYR A 67 4.92 -7.12 -0.54
C TYR A 67 4.04 -6.87 -1.76
N ALA A 68 4.66 -6.81 -2.94
CA ALA A 68 3.93 -6.64 -4.19
C ALA A 68 2.99 -7.81 -4.44
N LYS A 69 3.46 -9.05 -4.28
CA LYS A 69 2.61 -10.23 -4.47
C LYS A 69 1.44 -10.28 -3.49
N ASP A 70 1.68 -10.02 -2.20
CA ASP A 70 0.62 -10.02 -1.18
C ASP A 70 -0.43 -8.91 -1.47
N ALA A 71 -0.01 -7.77 -2.00
CA ALA A 71 -0.92 -6.71 -2.44
C ALA A 71 -1.67 -7.08 -3.73
N TRP A 72 -0.99 -7.72 -4.69
CA TRP A 72 -1.62 -8.24 -5.89
C TRP A 72 -2.74 -9.23 -5.54
N ASP A 73 -2.46 -10.22 -4.69
CA ASP A 73 -3.43 -11.23 -4.29
C ASP A 73 -4.68 -10.58 -3.66
N GLN A 74 -4.49 -9.55 -2.82
CA GLN A 74 -5.61 -8.80 -2.24
C GLN A 74 -6.40 -8.01 -3.29
N TYR A 75 -5.72 -7.23 -4.13
CA TYR A 75 -6.40 -6.34 -5.07
C TYR A 75 -7.05 -7.10 -6.21
N SER A 76 -6.40 -8.15 -6.71
CA SER A 76 -6.97 -9.02 -7.74
C SER A 76 -8.23 -9.72 -7.24
N SER A 77 -8.20 -10.23 -6.00
CA SER A 77 -9.39 -10.80 -5.35
C SER A 77 -10.56 -9.81 -5.26
N ILE A 78 -10.28 -8.55 -4.92
CA ILE A 78 -11.31 -7.50 -4.92
C ILE A 78 -11.81 -7.22 -6.35
N ALA A 79 -10.89 -7.08 -7.30
CA ALA A 79 -11.19 -6.73 -8.69
C ALA A 79 -12.08 -7.77 -9.39
N THR A 80 -12.03 -9.03 -8.95
CA THR A 80 -12.86 -10.12 -9.46
C THR A 80 -14.07 -10.42 -8.57
N SER A 81 -14.41 -9.53 -7.64
CA SER A 81 -15.55 -9.68 -6.72
C SER A 81 -16.62 -8.61 -6.96
N GLU A 82 -17.77 -8.74 -6.30
CA GLU A 82 -18.84 -7.73 -6.29
C GLU A 82 -18.38 -6.35 -5.75
N LEU A 83 -17.28 -6.31 -5.00
CA LEU A 83 -16.72 -5.08 -4.43
C LEU A 83 -15.91 -4.25 -5.45
N ALA A 84 -15.65 -4.76 -6.65
CA ALA A 84 -14.82 -4.09 -7.65
C ALA A 84 -15.33 -2.67 -7.99
N CYS A 85 -16.65 -2.52 -8.20
CA CYS A 85 -17.26 -1.23 -8.55
C CYS A 85 -17.17 -0.21 -7.41
N GLU A 86 -17.43 -0.66 -6.17
CA GLU A 86 -17.41 0.16 -4.96
C GLU A 86 -15.98 0.63 -4.64
N THR A 87 -15.02 -0.28 -4.72
CA THR A 87 -13.60 -0.02 -4.44
C THR A 87 -12.89 0.72 -5.57
N GLY A 88 -13.41 0.63 -6.80
CA GLY A 88 -12.76 1.18 -7.98
C GLY A 88 -11.47 0.46 -8.38
N ILE A 89 -11.30 -0.79 -7.95
CA ILE A 89 -10.22 -1.65 -8.40
C ILE A 89 -10.71 -2.41 -9.64
N GLN A 90 -10.00 -2.25 -10.75
CA GLN A 90 -10.38 -2.81 -12.05
C GLN A 90 -9.19 -3.47 -12.74
N VAL A 91 -9.48 -4.53 -13.50
CA VAL A 91 -8.50 -5.17 -14.39
C VAL A 91 -8.40 -4.34 -15.67
N VAL A 92 -7.17 -4.02 -16.09
CA VAL A 92 -6.87 -3.31 -17.34
C VAL A 92 -5.82 -4.08 -18.13
N SER A 93 -5.90 -3.99 -19.45
CA SER A 93 -4.88 -4.53 -20.35
C SER A 93 -4.05 -3.37 -20.90
N GLY A 94 -2.74 -3.55 -21.03
CA GLY A 94 -1.87 -2.51 -21.56
C GLY A 94 -0.52 -3.00 -22.02
N TYR A 95 0.20 -2.08 -22.67
CA TYR A 95 1.56 -2.28 -23.14
C TYR A 95 2.52 -1.41 -22.31
N VAL A 96 3.65 -2.00 -21.90
CA VAL A 96 4.77 -1.26 -21.29
C VAL A 96 5.90 -1.27 -22.29
N LEU A 97 6.26 -0.09 -22.81
CA LEU A 97 7.18 0.07 -23.94
C LEU A 97 8.55 0.59 -23.48
N PHE A 98 9.61 0.08 -24.10
CA PHE A 98 11.00 0.42 -23.77
C PHE A 98 11.82 0.70 -25.02
N LYS A 99 12.76 1.65 -24.91
CA LYS A 99 13.72 1.96 -25.99
C LYS A 99 14.86 0.93 -26.08
N GLN A 100 15.23 0.34 -24.93
CA GLN A 100 16.27 -0.68 -24.77
C GLN A 100 15.68 -1.97 -24.22
N GLU A 101 16.35 -3.12 -24.42
CA GLU A 101 15.84 -4.41 -23.94
C GLU A 101 15.69 -4.42 -22.40
N PRO A 102 14.47 -4.52 -21.86
CA PRO A 102 14.26 -4.53 -20.43
C PRO A 102 14.54 -5.92 -19.84
N GLN A 103 14.96 -5.95 -18.58
CA GLN A 103 14.90 -7.17 -17.78
C GLN A 103 13.44 -7.57 -17.53
N ILE A 104 13.20 -8.87 -17.29
CA ILE A 104 11.87 -9.34 -16.89
C ILE A 104 11.51 -8.72 -15.53
N PRO A 105 10.37 -8.03 -15.41
CA PRO A 105 10.00 -7.36 -14.18
C PRO A 105 9.61 -8.35 -13.09
N LEU A 106 9.78 -7.95 -11.83
CA LEU A 106 9.53 -8.78 -10.65
C LEU A 106 8.09 -9.32 -10.52
N TYR A 107 7.15 -8.71 -11.25
CA TYR A 107 5.72 -9.02 -11.22
C TYR A 107 5.27 -9.98 -12.33
N ALA A 108 6.16 -10.35 -13.25
CA ALA A 108 5.84 -11.12 -14.45
C ALA A 108 5.20 -12.49 -14.17
N ASP A 109 5.47 -13.10 -13.00
CA ASP A 109 5.05 -14.46 -12.65
C ASP A 109 3.71 -14.55 -11.91
N TYR A 110 3.12 -13.42 -11.49
CA TYR A 110 1.84 -13.42 -10.78
C TYR A 110 0.78 -12.48 -11.34
N VAL A 111 1.14 -11.51 -12.18
CA VAL A 111 0.14 -10.69 -12.87
C VAL A 111 -0.55 -11.46 -14.00
N TYR A 112 -1.71 -10.98 -14.44
CA TYR A 112 -2.44 -11.65 -15.50
C TYR A 112 -1.76 -11.49 -16.86
N SER A 113 -1.70 -12.59 -17.61
CA SER A 113 -1.34 -12.63 -19.04
C SER A 113 -0.06 -11.86 -19.43
N PHE A 114 0.97 -11.88 -18.58
CA PHE A 114 2.25 -11.26 -18.89
C PHE A 114 2.96 -11.96 -20.05
N ARG A 115 3.45 -11.20 -21.03
CA ARG A 115 4.30 -11.71 -22.11
C ARG A 115 5.10 -10.59 -22.78
N LYS A 116 6.18 -10.97 -23.47
CA LYS A 116 6.85 -10.09 -24.46
C LYS A 116 5.90 -9.79 -25.61
N MET A 117 5.93 -8.56 -26.11
CA MET A 117 5.22 -8.17 -27.33
C MET A 117 5.86 -8.85 -28.55
N THR A 118 5.04 -9.15 -29.56
CA THR A 118 5.54 -9.58 -30.87
C THR A 118 6.04 -8.38 -31.68
N LYS A 119 6.81 -8.64 -32.74
CA LYS A 119 7.25 -7.59 -33.69
C LYS A 119 6.05 -6.86 -34.29
N ASP A 120 5.05 -7.61 -34.76
CA ASP A 120 3.82 -7.05 -35.32
C ASP A 120 3.07 -6.14 -34.33
N GLU A 121 3.02 -6.51 -33.04
CA GLU A 121 2.38 -5.68 -32.01
C GLU A 121 3.13 -4.37 -31.78
N LEU A 122 4.46 -4.39 -31.83
CA LEU A 122 5.32 -3.21 -31.70
C LEU A 122 5.16 -2.28 -32.91
N GLU A 123 5.22 -2.84 -34.13
CA GLU A 123 5.04 -2.08 -35.38
C GLU A 123 3.66 -1.39 -35.43
N ARG A 124 2.61 -2.06 -34.95
CA ARG A 124 1.25 -1.49 -34.87
C ARG A 124 1.12 -0.31 -33.93
N GLN A 125 2.01 -0.16 -32.94
CA GLN A 125 2.00 1.03 -32.06
C GLN A 125 2.42 2.29 -32.82
N LYS A 126 3.12 2.17 -33.96
CA LYS A 126 3.64 3.30 -34.75
C LYS A 126 4.54 4.25 -33.95
N LEU A 127 5.31 3.70 -33.01
CA LEU A 127 6.25 4.43 -32.15
C LEU A 127 7.69 3.99 -32.48
N SER A 128 8.37 4.77 -33.33
CA SER A 128 9.69 4.43 -33.89
C SER A 128 10.81 4.24 -32.87
N ASP A 129 10.67 4.84 -31.69
CA ASP A 129 11.72 4.85 -30.66
C ASP A 129 11.66 3.65 -29.71
N TYR A 130 10.58 2.85 -29.76
CA TYR A 130 10.28 1.81 -28.77
C TYR A 130 10.39 0.42 -29.40
N ASN A 131 11.57 -0.17 -29.28
CA ASN A 131 11.91 -1.44 -29.93
C ASN A 131 11.54 -2.68 -29.10
N TYR A 132 11.12 -2.49 -27.85
CA TYR A 132 10.79 -3.57 -26.92
C TYR A 132 9.52 -3.25 -26.15
N GLY A 133 8.80 -4.29 -25.74
CA GLY A 133 7.64 -4.10 -24.88
C GLY A 133 7.10 -5.36 -24.26
N PHE A 134 6.32 -5.17 -23.20
CA PHE A 134 5.53 -6.22 -22.55
C PHE A 134 4.05 -5.93 -22.75
N TYR A 135 3.28 -6.96 -23.05
CA TYR A 135 1.84 -6.95 -22.83
C TYR A 135 1.56 -7.46 -21.42
N VAL A 136 0.67 -6.78 -20.70
CA VAL A 136 0.29 -7.16 -19.33
C VAL A 136 -1.18 -6.85 -19.11
N GLN A 137 -1.86 -7.77 -18.42
CA GLN A 137 -3.13 -7.48 -17.76
C GLN A 137 -2.85 -7.23 -16.29
N THR A 138 -3.08 -5.99 -15.86
CA THR A 138 -2.78 -5.52 -14.50
C THR A 138 -4.00 -4.86 -13.87
N LEU A 139 -3.83 -4.25 -12.70
CA LEU A 139 -4.88 -3.57 -11.96
C LEU A 139 -4.68 -2.06 -11.98
N VAL A 140 -5.79 -1.32 -11.97
CA VAL A 140 -5.82 0.09 -11.58
C VAL A 140 -6.60 0.19 -10.28
N VAL A 141 -5.93 0.69 -9.24
CA VAL A 141 -6.55 1.01 -7.95
C VAL A 141 -6.95 2.48 -7.97
N THR A 142 -8.24 2.76 -8.17
CA THR A 142 -8.75 4.14 -8.13
C THR A 142 -8.71 4.65 -6.69
N VAL A 143 -7.66 5.37 -6.31
CA VAL A 143 -7.44 5.75 -4.90
C VAL A 143 -8.59 6.57 -4.33
N LYS A 144 -9.19 7.46 -5.13
CA LYS A 144 -10.35 8.26 -4.74
C LYS A 144 -11.60 7.44 -4.38
N LYS A 145 -11.66 6.15 -4.76
CA LYS A 145 -12.69 5.19 -4.33
C LYS A 145 -12.16 4.25 -3.25
N TYR A 146 -11.00 3.66 -3.48
CA TYR A 146 -10.43 2.64 -2.59
C TYR A 146 -10.06 3.20 -1.22
N TYR A 147 -9.48 4.41 -1.17
CA TYR A 147 -9.07 5.02 0.09
C TYR A 147 -10.26 5.31 1.01
N PRO A 148 -11.33 6.02 0.58
CA PRO A 148 -12.51 6.21 1.44
C PRO A 148 -13.17 4.90 1.85
N TRP A 149 -13.23 3.92 0.93
CA TRP A 149 -13.75 2.59 1.21
C TRP A 149 -12.96 1.86 2.31
N LEU A 150 -11.63 1.97 2.28
CA LEU A 150 -10.75 1.37 3.27
C LEU A 150 -10.82 2.12 4.60
N LEU A 151 -10.82 3.46 4.57
CA LEU A 151 -10.89 4.30 5.77
C LEU A 151 -12.21 4.10 6.53
N LYS A 152 -13.34 3.91 5.85
CA LYS A 152 -14.64 3.58 6.47
C LYS A 152 -14.62 2.28 7.30
N ARG A 153 -13.69 1.37 7.00
CA ARG A 153 -13.52 0.11 7.75
C ARG A 153 -12.69 0.32 9.02
N GLN A 154 -12.04 1.47 9.17
CA GLN A 154 -11.39 1.92 10.39
C GLN A 154 -12.44 2.69 11.23
N LYS A 155 -12.64 2.27 12.49
CA LYS A 155 -13.75 2.73 13.35
C LYS A 155 -13.42 3.87 14.35
N ASP A 156 -12.15 4.27 14.52
CA ASP A 156 -11.68 5.29 15.50
C ASP A 156 -10.53 6.12 14.88
N ASN A 157 -10.87 7.14 14.08
CA ASN A 157 -9.90 8.05 13.44
C ASN A 157 -9.76 9.34 14.26
N TYR A 158 -8.53 9.80 14.49
CA TYR A 158 -8.26 11.06 15.18
C TYR A 158 -7.47 12.01 14.27
N ASN A 159 -8.10 13.11 13.87
CA ASN A 159 -7.48 14.15 13.05
C ASN A 159 -6.72 15.16 13.92
N LEU A 160 -5.41 15.32 13.67
CA LEU A 160 -4.54 16.20 14.44
C LEU A 160 -4.70 17.68 14.10
N ASN A 161 -5.39 18.06 13.01
CA ASN A 161 -5.66 19.44 12.55
C ASN A 161 -5.01 20.51 13.43
N ASN A 162 -3.72 20.81 13.25
CA ASN A 162 -3.07 21.86 14.03
C ASN A 162 -1.70 22.32 13.46
N SER A 163 -1.35 23.56 13.81
CA SER A 163 -0.15 24.31 13.44
C SER A 163 1.17 23.72 13.99
N ASN A 164 2.33 24.19 13.53
CA ASN A 164 3.67 23.73 13.95
C ASN A 164 3.92 23.80 15.48
N ALA A 165 3.20 24.65 16.22
CA ALA A 165 3.29 24.71 17.68
C ALA A 165 2.67 23.47 18.37
N ASP A 166 1.70 22.84 17.73
CA ASP A 166 1.01 21.68 18.26
C ASP A 166 1.73 20.36 18.02
N THR A 167 2.64 20.27 17.05
CA THR A 167 3.42 19.03 16.82
C THR A 167 4.20 18.63 18.07
N ASN A 168 4.83 19.60 18.76
CA ASN A 168 5.52 19.35 20.02
C ASN A 168 4.55 19.03 21.18
N SER A 169 3.37 19.65 21.19
CA SER A 169 2.29 19.37 22.15
C SER A 169 1.69 17.97 21.96
N ILE A 170 1.58 17.51 20.70
CA ILE A 170 1.14 16.18 20.30
C ILE A 170 2.20 15.16 20.68
N LEU A 171 3.49 15.41 20.41
CA LEU A 171 4.57 14.53 20.86
C LEU A 171 4.59 14.42 22.39
N GLN A 172 4.48 15.53 23.13
CA GLN A 172 4.37 15.52 24.59
C GLN A 172 3.08 14.87 25.11
N ARG A 173 1.95 14.95 24.39
CA ARG A 173 0.71 14.24 24.73
C ARG A 173 0.82 12.75 24.44
N CYS A 174 1.43 12.39 23.32
CA CYS A 174 1.78 11.01 22.98
C CYS A 174 2.70 10.45 24.07
N GLU A 175 3.81 11.12 24.41
CA GLU A 175 4.72 10.73 25.50
C GLU A 175 4.01 10.56 26.85
N ARG A 176 3.02 11.40 27.17
CA ARG A 176 2.17 11.25 28.37
C ARG A 176 1.17 10.07 28.29
N LEU A 177 0.73 9.71 27.09
CA LEU A 177 -0.14 8.54 26.82
C LEU A 177 0.66 7.24 26.62
N VAL A 178 1.98 7.34 26.39
CA VAL A 178 2.90 6.29 25.94
C VAL A 178 3.26 5.20 26.96
N PRO A 179 3.00 5.26 28.28
CA PRO A 179 3.19 4.07 29.11
C PRO A 179 2.32 2.88 28.66
N ALA A 180 1.17 3.15 28.01
CA ALA A 180 0.16 2.15 27.65
C ALA A 180 -0.15 2.00 26.14
N VAL A 181 0.34 2.89 25.27
CA VAL A 181 0.02 2.90 23.82
C VAL A 181 1.19 2.39 22.99
N LYS A 182 0.93 1.43 22.09
CA LYS A 182 1.90 0.96 21.09
C LYS A 182 1.82 1.84 19.84
N VAL A 183 2.95 2.41 19.43
CA VAL A 183 3.03 3.25 18.23
C VAL A 183 3.54 2.44 17.05
N VAL A 184 2.84 2.54 15.92
CA VAL A 184 3.16 1.87 14.66
C VAL A 184 3.42 2.93 13.61
N HIS A 185 4.59 2.85 12.98
CA HIS A 185 4.98 3.71 11.87
C HIS A 185 5.35 2.82 10.67
N ASN A 186 4.41 2.68 9.72
CA ASN A 186 4.61 1.95 8.47
C ASN A 186 4.59 2.95 7.31
N TYR A 187 5.78 3.34 6.85
CA TYR A 187 5.97 4.38 5.82
C TYR A 187 7.24 4.10 4.99
N GLY A 188 7.48 4.89 3.93
CA GLY A 188 8.76 4.85 3.20
C GLY A 188 8.76 4.07 1.89
N HIS A 189 7.60 3.89 1.24
CA HIS A 189 7.46 3.06 0.03
C HIS A 189 7.61 3.82 -1.30
N GLY A 190 7.91 5.12 -1.26
CA GLY A 190 8.04 5.98 -2.44
C GLY A 190 6.80 5.96 -3.34
N SER A 191 7.02 5.96 -4.66
CA SER A 191 5.96 5.85 -5.68
C SER A 191 5.20 4.52 -5.64
N ASN A 192 5.75 3.48 -4.99
CA ASN A 192 5.12 2.17 -4.87
C ASN A 192 4.15 2.09 -3.67
N GLY A 193 3.84 3.20 -3.00
CA GLY A 193 3.02 3.23 -1.79
C GLY A 193 1.70 2.47 -1.90
N ILE A 194 0.92 2.67 -2.97
CA ILE A 194 -0.32 1.92 -3.22
C ILE A 194 -0.01 0.43 -3.40
N ILE A 195 0.92 0.14 -4.31
CA ILE A 195 1.27 -1.21 -4.79
C ILE A 195 1.83 -2.10 -3.67
N LEU A 196 2.47 -1.51 -2.65
CA LEU A 196 3.06 -2.24 -1.52
C LEU A 196 2.26 -2.10 -0.23
N SER A 197 1.22 -1.26 -0.19
CA SER A 197 0.54 -0.90 1.07
C SER A 197 -0.03 -2.09 1.80
N TRP A 198 -0.72 -2.99 1.08
CA TRP A 198 -1.32 -4.16 1.72
C TRP A 198 -0.25 -5.16 2.19
N GLY A 199 0.69 -5.55 1.32
CA GLY A 199 1.74 -6.51 1.68
C GLY A 199 2.64 -6.03 2.81
N SER A 200 3.12 -4.79 2.76
CA SER A 200 3.91 -4.19 3.85
C SER A 200 3.15 -4.14 5.17
N SER A 201 1.83 -3.91 5.11
CA SER A 201 0.99 -3.88 6.31
C SER A 201 0.85 -5.25 6.98
N LEU A 202 0.97 -6.34 6.23
CA LEU A 202 0.97 -7.70 6.79
C LEU A 202 2.26 -8.00 7.55
N GLU A 203 3.42 -7.56 7.05
CA GLU A 203 4.67 -7.68 7.79
C GLU A 203 4.67 -6.81 9.05
N ALA A 204 4.19 -5.55 8.95
CA ALA A 204 4.03 -4.68 10.11
C ALA A 204 3.13 -5.32 11.19
N LEU A 205 2.03 -5.97 10.78
CA LEU A 205 1.16 -6.73 11.67
C LEU A 205 1.90 -7.90 12.37
N GLN A 206 2.73 -8.65 11.65
CA GLN A 206 3.53 -9.73 12.24
C GLN A 206 4.48 -9.20 13.31
N LEU A 207 5.18 -8.09 13.04
CA LEU A 207 6.06 -7.44 14.00
C LEU A 207 5.30 -6.98 15.26
N ILE A 208 4.10 -6.42 15.08
CA ILE A 208 3.23 -6.02 16.19
C ILE A 208 2.88 -7.24 17.04
N ILE A 209 2.37 -8.32 16.43
CA ILE A 209 1.98 -9.55 17.15
C ILE A 209 3.18 -10.11 17.93
N SER A 210 4.34 -10.22 17.30
CA SER A 210 5.57 -10.68 17.97
C SER A 210 5.94 -9.80 19.17
N SER A 211 5.83 -8.48 19.03
CA SER A 211 6.10 -7.53 20.11
C SER A 211 5.11 -7.66 21.29
N LEU A 212 3.86 -8.03 21.01
CA LEU A 212 2.82 -8.22 22.02
C LEU A 212 2.99 -9.55 22.76
N SER A 213 3.34 -10.62 22.03
CA SER A 213 3.55 -11.97 22.59
C SER A 213 4.83 -12.09 23.43
N SER A 214 5.88 -11.33 23.11
CA SER A 214 7.16 -11.34 23.85
C SER A 214 7.05 -10.92 25.32
N LYS A 215 5.96 -10.23 25.70
CA LYS A 215 5.71 -9.79 27.08
C LYS A 215 5.02 -10.84 27.98
N SER A 216 4.74 -12.04 27.48
CA SER A 216 4.02 -13.08 28.24
C SER A 216 4.91 -14.06 29.02
N LYS A 217 6.22 -13.77 29.15
CA LYS A 217 7.15 -14.52 30.01
C LYS A 217 7.59 -13.64 31.18
N LEU A 218 6.74 -13.52 32.19
CA LEU A 218 7.07 -13.08 33.55
C LEU A 218 6.01 -13.65 34.49
#